data_AF-M5UBA5-F1
#
_entry.id   AF-M5UBA5-F1
#
_cell.length_a   1.000
_cell.length_b   1.000
_cell.length_c   1.000
_cell.angle_alpha   90.00
_cell.angle_beta   90.00
_cell.angle_gamma   90.00
#
_symmetry.space_group_name_H-M   'P 1'
#
loop_
_entity.id
_entity.type
_entity.pdbx_description
1 polymer ?
#
loop_
_entity_poly.entity_id
_entity_poly.type
_entity_poly.pdbx_seq_one_letter_code
_entity_poly.pdbx_strand_id
1 'polypeptide(L)'
;MELLVVIAIIGVLVGLLLPAVQAAREAARRMSCSNNFKQIGLALHNYHSAYNNLPTQRGGTWDGTTGWPPAVTTTHNNSQLSMLVGLTPFMEQQAIWEQISNPLDDADDNPVDVWPPMGPSVDNNDQYTPWITQIPTLRCPSDPGNGLPGYGRTNYGACMGDNYYSPWGDHPWWSLTETFYDMGWPDIKKCQRGVFTARKSTQFRDILDGLSNTIIAGEMITYLGDRDVRASSVQASAVGSQSIEVPTACRDSIDPQRPGFWDPAYETHQENGGGTGVRGGRGYQWANGFAVHTEVYTVLPPNSEICGDLSSGQWMGALTDRIHTTVSSQHQGGAHVLMSDGAVKFITDSIEAGDNTVGMTNPWGTGGLASAYGLWGALGTKGMKEVIGEEF
;
A
#
# COMPACT_ATOMS: atom_id res chain seq x y z
N MET A 1 -58.46 -6.79 12.65
CA MET A 1 -58.01 -7.81 11.69
C MET A 1 -57.47 -7.18 10.41
N GLU A 2 -58.17 -6.23 9.78
CA GLU A 2 -57.71 -5.59 8.53
C GLU A 2 -56.33 -4.90 8.65
N LEU A 3 -56.07 -4.21 9.76
CA LEU A 3 -54.78 -3.55 10.01
C LEU A 3 -53.60 -4.54 10.14
N LEU A 4 -53.86 -5.76 10.65
CA LEU A 4 -52.81 -6.77 10.83
C LEU A 4 -52.33 -7.34 9.48
N VAL A 5 -53.25 -7.50 8.53
CA VAL A 5 -52.91 -7.98 7.18
C VAL A 5 -52.04 -6.95 6.45
N VAL A 6 -52.37 -5.67 6.57
CA VAL A 6 -51.60 -4.60 5.94
C VAL A 6 -50.17 -4.54 6.50
N ILE A 7 -50.01 -4.63 7.81
CA ILE A 7 -48.69 -4.66 8.45
C ILE A 7 -47.89 -5.89 8.00
N ALA A 8 -48.52 -7.06 7.89
CA ALA A 8 -47.87 -8.28 7.40
C ALA A 8 -47.34 -8.12 5.96
N ILE A 9 -48.13 -7.52 5.06
CA ILE A 9 -47.72 -7.27 3.67
C ILE A 9 -46.55 -6.29 3.60
N ILE A 10 -46.61 -5.16 4.33
CA ILE A 10 -45.52 -4.18 4.38
C ILE A 10 -44.25 -4.84 4.95
N GLY A 11 -44.38 -5.65 6.00
CA GLY A 11 -43.26 -6.40 6.59
C GLY A 11 -42.57 -7.32 5.58
N VAL A 12 -43.34 -8.06 4.76
CA VAL A 12 -42.80 -8.91 3.69
C VAL A 12 -42.13 -8.07 2.59
N LEU A 13 -42.77 -6.99 2.14
CA LEU A 13 -42.18 -6.12 1.10
C LEU A 13 -40.87 -5.48 1.57
N VAL A 14 -40.83 -4.95 2.79
CA VAL A 14 -39.59 -4.38 3.37
C VAL A 14 -38.54 -5.47 3.57
N GLY A 15 -38.93 -6.66 4.03
CA GLY A 15 -38.03 -7.80 4.20
C GLY A 15 -37.36 -8.25 2.90
N LEU A 16 -38.06 -8.16 1.77
CA LEU A 16 -37.52 -8.49 0.45
C LEU A 16 -36.71 -7.33 -0.17
N LEU A 17 -37.10 -6.08 0.10
CA LEU A 17 -36.44 -4.90 -0.48
C LEU A 17 -35.13 -4.52 0.21
N LEU A 18 -35.01 -4.72 1.53
CA LEU A 18 -33.82 -4.29 2.26
C LEU A 18 -32.52 -4.99 1.79
N PRO A 19 -32.47 -6.33 1.65
CA PRO A 19 -31.26 -7.01 1.14
C PRO A 19 -30.91 -6.57 -0.29
N ALA A 20 -31.93 -6.39 -1.14
CA ALA A 20 -31.76 -5.98 -2.53
C ALA A 20 -31.18 -4.56 -2.64
N VAL A 21 -31.65 -3.62 -1.82
CA VAL A 21 -31.12 -2.24 -1.79
C VAL A 21 -29.67 -2.22 -1.31
N GLN A 22 -29.29 -3.05 -0.34
CA GLN A 22 -27.90 -3.11 0.13
C GLN A 22 -26.97 -3.70 -0.93
N ALA A 23 -27.39 -4.77 -1.61
CA ALA A 23 -26.63 -5.36 -2.72
C ALA A 23 -26.43 -4.34 -3.85
N ALA A 24 -27.48 -3.59 -4.22
CA ALA A 24 -27.39 -2.54 -5.22
C ALA A 24 -26.44 -1.40 -4.81
N ARG A 25 -26.49 -0.97 -3.54
CA ARG A 25 -25.57 0.05 -3.00
C ARG A 25 -24.12 -0.43 -3.04
N GLU A 26 -23.85 -1.67 -2.68
CA GLU A 26 -22.48 -2.21 -2.72
C GLU A 26 -21.97 -2.34 -4.15
N ALA A 27 -22.80 -2.78 -5.09
CA ALA A 27 -22.44 -2.80 -6.50
C ALA A 27 -22.08 -1.38 -7.02
N ALA A 28 -22.84 -0.37 -6.62
CA ALA A 28 -22.55 1.03 -6.97
C ALA A 28 -21.24 1.54 -6.35
N ARG A 29 -20.96 1.20 -5.08
CA ARG A 29 -19.69 1.54 -4.43
C ARG A 29 -18.51 0.85 -5.12
N ARG A 30 -18.65 -0.43 -5.46
CA ARG A 30 -17.64 -1.20 -6.23
C ARG A 30 -17.32 -0.58 -7.57
N MET A 31 -18.35 -0.17 -8.32
CA MET A 31 -18.15 0.57 -9.58
C MET A 31 -17.42 1.90 -9.33
N SER A 32 -17.72 2.59 -8.24
CA SER A 32 -17.04 3.84 -7.88
C SER A 32 -15.57 3.63 -7.52
N CYS A 33 -15.24 2.58 -6.75
CA CYS A 33 -13.85 2.24 -6.43
C CYS A 33 -13.05 1.87 -7.68
N SER A 34 -13.65 1.12 -8.62
CA SER A 34 -13.04 0.82 -9.91
C SER A 34 -12.81 2.07 -10.76
N ASN A 35 -13.77 3.01 -10.78
CA ASN A 35 -13.63 4.26 -11.54
C ASN A 35 -12.56 5.19 -10.95
N ASN A 36 -12.49 5.32 -9.62
CA ASN A 36 -11.41 6.04 -8.95
C ASN A 36 -10.04 5.43 -9.31
N PHE A 37 -9.96 4.10 -9.36
CA PHE A 37 -8.72 3.45 -9.76
C PHE A 37 -8.36 3.68 -11.24
N LYS A 38 -9.35 3.74 -12.13
CA LYS A 38 -9.15 4.13 -13.53
C LYS A 38 -8.62 5.56 -13.66
N GLN A 39 -9.06 6.49 -12.81
CA GLN A 39 -8.52 7.86 -12.80
C GLN A 39 -7.03 7.87 -12.40
N ILE A 40 -6.63 7.06 -11.42
CA ILE A 40 -5.22 6.89 -11.05
C ILE A 40 -4.42 6.29 -12.21
N GLY A 41 -4.97 5.28 -12.91
CA GLY A 41 -4.36 4.71 -14.11
C GLY A 41 -4.17 5.74 -15.23
N LEU A 42 -5.20 6.55 -15.52
CA LEU A 42 -5.09 7.64 -16.48
C LEU A 42 -4.02 8.66 -16.06
N ALA A 43 -3.98 9.02 -14.78
CA ALA A 43 -2.97 9.92 -14.23
C ALA A 43 -1.55 9.37 -14.39
N LEU A 44 -1.33 8.07 -14.17
CA LEU A 44 -0.04 7.40 -14.41
C LEU A 44 0.39 7.50 -15.88
N HIS A 45 -0.52 7.22 -16.82
CA HIS A 45 -0.21 7.34 -18.25
C HIS A 45 0.05 8.79 -18.68
N ASN A 46 -0.68 9.75 -18.15
CA ASN A 46 -0.45 11.18 -18.42
C ASN A 46 0.91 11.64 -17.84
N TYR A 47 1.24 11.22 -16.61
CA TYR A 47 2.55 11.45 -16.01
C TYR A 47 3.66 10.87 -16.88
N HIS A 48 3.53 9.61 -17.33
CA HIS A 48 4.49 8.99 -18.22
C HIS A 48 4.59 9.73 -19.56
N SER A 49 3.48 10.19 -20.14
CA SER A 49 3.49 10.97 -21.38
C SER A 49 4.20 12.32 -21.23
N ALA A 50 4.13 12.95 -20.05
CA ALA A 50 4.76 14.23 -19.78
C ALA A 50 6.26 14.10 -19.47
N TYR A 51 6.64 13.08 -18.70
CA TYR A 51 8.00 12.95 -18.15
C TYR A 51 8.82 11.78 -18.71
N ASN A 52 8.23 10.95 -19.59
CA ASN A 52 8.82 9.71 -20.10
C ASN A 52 9.29 8.77 -18.97
N ASN A 53 8.59 8.77 -17.84
CA ASN A 53 8.96 8.02 -16.65
C ASN A 53 7.71 7.81 -15.79
N LEU A 54 7.66 6.74 -14.99
CA LEU A 54 6.65 6.61 -13.96
C LEU A 54 7.02 7.47 -12.74
N PRO A 55 6.03 7.87 -11.90
CA PRO A 55 6.34 8.49 -10.61
C PRO A 55 7.22 7.58 -9.76
N THR A 56 7.97 8.16 -8.82
CA THR A 56 8.85 7.38 -7.94
C THR A 56 8.16 7.10 -6.61
N GLN A 57 8.15 5.84 -6.19
CA GLN A 57 7.76 5.44 -4.83
C GLN A 57 8.93 5.66 -3.88
N ARG A 58 8.68 6.22 -2.68
CA ARG A 58 9.72 6.64 -1.73
C ARG A 58 10.74 7.60 -2.36
N GLY A 59 10.24 8.62 -3.06
CA GLY A 59 11.05 9.72 -3.61
C GLY A 59 11.02 10.96 -2.70
N GLY A 60 11.54 12.08 -3.18
CA GLY A 60 11.44 13.38 -2.50
C GLY A 60 12.79 14.00 -2.16
N THR A 61 12.84 14.80 -1.10
CA THR A 61 14.02 15.55 -0.66
C THR A 61 14.76 14.81 0.45
N TRP A 62 16.08 14.94 0.46
CA TRP A 62 16.97 14.32 1.43
C TRP A 62 18.14 15.26 1.72
N ASP A 63 18.52 15.38 2.99
CA ASP A 63 19.47 16.40 3.46
C ASP A 63 20.92 15.92 3.56
N GLY A 64 21.18 14.65 3.26
CA GLY A 64 22.53 14.09 3.36
C GLY A 64 22.92 13.57 4.74
N THR A 65 22.12 13.78 5.79
CA THR A 65 22.56 13.61 7.18
C THR A 65 21.65 12.75 8.05
N THR A 66 20.58 12.19 7.50
CA THR A 66 19.63 11.39 8.29
C THR A 66 20.25 10.09 8.80
N GLY A 67 20.53 10.05 10.11
CA GLY A 67 20.83 8.83 10.86
C GLY A 67 19.58 8.00 11.13
N TRP A 68 19.76 6.80 11.70
CA TRP A 68 18.66 5.94 12.13
C TRP A 68 18.37 6.13 13.63
N PRO A 69 17.09 6.26 14.04
CA PRO A 69 15.90 6.46 13.21
C PRO A 69 15.85 7.89 12.62
N PRO A 70 15.25 8.09 11.43
CA PRO A 70 15.07 9.42 10.89
C PRO A 70 14.22 10.27 11.84
N ALA A 71 14.71 11.45 12.19
CA ALA A 71 13.91 12.40 12.94
C ALA A 71 12.72 12.88 12.09
N VAL A 72 11.61 13.20 12.74
CA VAL A 72 10.58 14.05 12.12
C VAL A 72 11.25 15.40 11.82
N THR A 73 11.26 15.82 10.56
CA THR A 73 11.96 17.03 10.13
C THR A 73 11.00 17.99 9.43
N THR A 74 11.25 19.27 9.63
CA THR A 74 10.48 20.35 8.99
C THR A 74 11.12 20.85 7.70
N THR A 75 12.33 20.39 7.38
CA THR A 75 13.18 20.97 6.32
C THR A 75 13.28 20.10 5.06
N HIS A 76 12.89 18.83 5.13
CA HIS A 76 12.91 17.88 4.03
C HIS A 76 11.98 16.70 4.34
N ASN A 77 11.72 15.83 3.37
CA ASN A 77 10.76 14.73 3.53
C ASN A 77 11.39 13.34 3.62
N ASN A 78 12.71 13.24 3.81
CA ASN A 78 13.44 11.99 4.02
C ASN A 78 13.29 10.95 2.88
N SER A 79 13.02 11.41 1.65
CA SER A 79 12.68 10.54 0.52
C SER A 79 11.52 9.58 0.84
N GLN A 80 10.49 10.07 1.55
CA GLN A 80 9.34 9.28 1.97
C GLN A 80 8.11 9.50 1.08
N LEU A 81 8.19 10.31 0.03
CA LEU A 81 7.01 10.62 -0.77
C LEU A 81 6.56 9.40 -1.59
N SER A 82 5.27 9.12 -1.52
CA SER A 82 4.62 8.10 -2.35
C SER A 82 4.53 8.54 -3.81
N MET A 83 4.34 7.57 -4.70
CA MET A 83 4.06 7.83 -6.11
C MET A 83 2.83 8.74 -6.31
N LEU A 84 1.88 8.72 -5.37
CA LEU A 84 0.61 9.46 -5.46
C LEU A 84 0.84 10.98 -5.42
N VAL A 85 1.90 11.45 -4.75
CA VAL A 85 2.24 12.88 -4.68
C VAL A 85 2.51 13.44 -6.09
N GLY A 86 3.32 12.74 -6.88
CA GLY A 86 3.61 13.15 -8.26
C GLY A 86 2.41 13.04 -9.21
N LEU A 87 1.39 12.26 -8.85
CA LEU A 87 0.17 12.11 -9.63
C LEU A 87 -0.89 13.18 -9.34
N THR A 88 -0.77 13.93 -8.25
CA THR A 88 -1.76 14.95 -7.86
C THR A 88 -2.14 15.94 -8.99
N PRO A 89 -1.21 16.55 -9.77
CA PRO A 89 -1.61 17.44 -10.86
C PRO A 89 -2.35 16.73 -12.00
N PHE A 90 -2.19 15.41 -12.13
CA PHE A 90 -2.85 14.59 -13.16
C PHE A 90 -4.18 13.97 -12.70
N MET A 91 -4.56 14.19 -11.44
CA MET A 91 -5.83 13.75 -10.83
C MET A 91 -6.73 14.94 -10.44
N GLU A 92 -6.63 16.05 -11.17
CA GLU A 92 -7.36 17.30 -10.91
C GLU A 92 -7.07 17.92 -9.53
N GLN A 93 -5.95 17.56 -8.88
CA GLN A 93 -5.50 18.12 -7.60
C GLN A 93 -4.38 19.15 -7.77
N GLN A 94 -4.51 20.04 -8.77
CA GLN A 94 -3.51 21.06 -9.09
C GLN A 94 -3.25 22.01 -7.91
N ALA A 95 -4.29 22.41 -7.16
CA ALA A 95 -4.14 23.29 -6.01
C ALA A 95 -3.29 22.66 -4.88
N ILE A 96 -3.45 21.35 -4.64
CA ILE A 96 -2.63 20.62 -3.66
C ILE A 96 -1.18 20.54 -4.15
N TRP A 97 -0.98 20.24 -5.44
CA TRP A 97 0.35 20.19 -6.03
C TRP A 97 1.08 21.53 -5.93
N GLU A 98 0.39 22.65 -6.14
CA GLU A 98 0.97 23.99 -6.01
C GLU A 98 1.43 24.30 -4.58
N GLN A 99 0.69 23.83 -3.57
CA GLN A 99 1.11 23.93 -2.17
C GLN A 99 2.30 23.01 -1.83
N ILE A 100 2.35 21.81 -2.41
CA ILE A 100 3.44 20.86 -2.18
C ILE A 100 4.73 21.30 -2.88
N SER A 101 4.64 21.72 -4.13
CA SER A 101 5.82 21.99 -4.97
C SER A 101 6.49 23.33 -4.68
N ASN A 102 5.82 24.25 -3.98
CA ASN A 102 6.34 25.58 -3.64
C ASN A 102 6.52 25.72 -2.12
N PRO A 103 7.28 26.72 -1.65
CA PRO A 103 7.28 27.07 -0.24
C PRO A 103 5.85 27.44 0.20
N LEU A 104 5.42 26.93 1.34
CA LEU A 104 4.07 27.14 1.86
C LEU A 104 4.14 27.86 3.21
N ASP A 105 3.52 29.02 3.27
CA ASP A 105 3.21 29.74 4.51
C ASP A 105 1.75 29.45 4.87
N ASP A 106 1.55 28.57 5.84
CA ASP A 106 0.22 28.06 6.24
C ASP A 106 -0.09 28.41 7.71
N ALA A 107 0.22 29.65 8.10
CA ALA A 107 0.17 30.13 9.47
C ALA A 107 -1.19 29.97 10.18
N ASP A 108 -1.21 29.24 11.29
CA ASP A 108 -1.29 29.73 12.68
C ASP A 108 -0.87 28.52 13.58
N ASP A 109 0.24 28.62 14.34
CA ASP A 109 0.80 27.55 15.22
C ASP A 109 1.71 26.48 14.57
N ASN A 110 2.37 26.79 13.44
CA ASN A 110 3.38 25.92 12.84
C ASN A 110 4.76 26.03 13.54
N PRO A 111 5.55 24.94 13.60
CA PRO A 111 6.90 24.94 14.17
C PRO A 111 7.93 25.68 13.28
N VAL A 112 7.52 26.09 12.07
CA VAL A 112 8.32 26.83 11.09
C VAL A 112 7.46 27.90 10.43
N ASP A 113 8.07 29.05 10.15
CA ASP A 113 7.40 30.18 9.49
C ASP A 113 6.99 29.87 8.04
N VAL A 114 7.82 29.11 7.31
CA VAL A 114 7.56 28.70 5.93
C VAL A 114 8.05 27.28 5.73
N TRP A 115 7.16 26.41 5.25
CA TRP A 115 7.52 25.05 4.87
C TRP A 115 8.33 25.04 3.57
N PRO A 116 9.34 24.17 3.44
CA PRO A 116 10.15 24.06 2.23
C PRO A 116 9.33 23.49 1.06
N PRO A 117 9.76 23.73 -0.19
CA PRO A 117 9.26 22.99 -1.34
C PRO A 117 9.37 21.47 -1.12
N MET A 118 8.38 20.74 -1.62
CA MET A 118 8.19 19.30 -1.43
C MET A 118 7.88 18.87 0.01
N GLY A 119 7.63 19.84 0.89
CA GLY A 119 7.13 19.62 2.25
C GLY A 119 8.12 18.98 3.22
N PRO A 120 7.71 18.90 4.49
CA PRO A 120 8.44 18.23 5.57
C PRO A 120 8.28 16.70 5.52
N SER A 121 8.89 15.98 6.46
CA SER A 121 8.67 14.54 6.63
C SER A 121 7.18 14.25 6.81
N VAL A 122 6.69 13.20 6.13
CA VAL A 122 5.29 12.77 6.20
C VAL A 122 4.99 12.04 7.52
N ASP A 123 6.01 11.42 8.11
CA ASP A 123 5.89 10.74 9.39
C ASP A 123 5.53 11.72 10.51
N ASN A 124 4.43 11.45 11.21
CA ASN A 124 3.96 12.21 12.37
C ASN A 124 3.81 13.73 12.17
N ASN A 125 3.63 14.18 10.93
CA ASN A 125 3.40 15.59 10.63
C ASN A 125 1.92 15.86 10.36
N ASP A 126 1.22 16.34 11.39
CA ASP A 126 -0.18 16.75 11.34
C ASP A 126 -0.37 18.26 11.16
N GLN A 127 0.73 18.99 10.95
CA GLN A 127 0.78 20.44 10.85
C GLN A 127 0.89 20.92 9.39
N TYR A 128 1.42 20.09 8.49
CA TYR A 128 1.48 20.41 7.06
C TYR A 128 0.15 20.04 6.36
N THR A 129 -0.69 21.04 6.08
CA THR A 129 -2.06 20.86 5.53
C THR A 129 -2.14 19.93 4.32
N PRO A 130 -1.22 19.96 3.34
CA PRO A 130 -1.28 19.03 2.20
C PRO A 130 -1.25 17.54 2.61
N TRP A 131 -0.50 17.18 3.65
CA TRP A 131 -0.41 15.79 4.12
C TRP A 131 -1.70 15.29 4.78
N ILE A 132 -2.47 16.19 5.41
CA ILE A 132 -3.72 15.81 6.09
C ILE A 132 -4.96 15.98 5.21
N THR A 133 -4.81 16.55 4.02
CA THR A 133 -5.91 16.77 3.07
C THR A 133 -6.40 15.45 2.48
N GLN A 134 -7.72 15.22 2.51
CA GLN A 134 -8.35 14.03 1.93
C GLN A 134 -8.60 14.25 0.44
N ILE A 135 -8.05 13.38 -0.40
CA ILE A 135 -8.29 13.39 -1.86
C ILE A 135 -9.37 12.36 -2.19
N PRO A 136 -10.57 12.77 -2.67
CA PRO A 136 -11.68 11.84 -2.92
C PRO A 136 -11.33 10.70 -3.89
N THR A 137 -10.53 10.98 -4.93
CA THR A 137 -10.09 9.98 -5.92
C THR A 137 -9.22 8.88 -5.30
N LEU A 138 -8.57 9.13 -4.16
CA LEU A 138 -7.76 8.12 -3.46
C LEU A 138 -8.57 7.25 -2.50
N ARG A 139 -9.88 7.50 -2.35
CA ARG A 139 -10.76 6.77 -1.43
C ARG A 139 -11.70 5.84 -2.18
N CYS A 140 -11.85 4.63 -1.69
CA CYS A 140 -12.89 3.70 -2.11
C CYS A 140 -14.12 3.91 -1.21
N PRO A 141 -15.32 4.24 -1.76
CA PRO A 141 -16.52 4.44 -0.94
C PRO A 141 -16.99 3.24 -0.11
N SER A 142 -16.49 2.03 -0.38
CA SER A 142 -16.76 0.84 0.46
C SER A 142 -15.89 0.77 1.71
N ASP A 143 -14.80 1.55 1.78
CA ASP A 143 -13.97 1.67 2.97
C ASP A 143 -14.55 2.72 3.93
N PRO A 144 -14.94 2.34 5.16
CA PRO A 144 -15.60 3.25 6.10
C PRO A 144 -14.60 4.17 6.84
N GLY A 145 -13.30 3.98 6.68
CA GLY A 145 -12.27 4.72 7.40
C GLY A 145 -12.29 6.21 7.07
N ASN A 146 -12.35 7.07 8.08
CA ASN A 146 -12.41 8.52 7.88
C ASN A 146 -11.73 9.24 9.05
N GLY A 147 -11.22 10.44 8.79
CA GLY A 147 -10.70 11.34 9.81
C GLY A 147 -9.49 10.81 10.59
N LEU A 148 -9.24 11.48 11.72
CA LEU A 148 -8.18 11.12 12.65
C LEU A 148 -8.36 9.68 13.18
N PRO A 149 -7.27 8.96 13.44
CA PRO A 149 -5.87 9.42 13.38
C PRO A 149 -5.22 9.28 11.98
N GLY A 150 -6.00 9.15 10.91
CA GLY A 150 -5.47 9.14 9.54
C GLY A 150 -5.19 10.55 9.00
N TYR A 151 -4.06 10.71 8.30
CA TYR A 151 -3.57 11.94 7.68
C TYR A 151 -3.72 11.86 6.17
N GLY A 152 -4.94 12.10 5.68
CA GLY A 152 -5.29 11.88 4.28
C GLY A 152 -5.18 10.39 3.90
N ARG A 153 -6.30 9.68 3.91
CA ARG A 153 -6.30 8.22 3.69
C ARG A 153 -6.21 7.87 2.21
N THR A 154 -5.72 6.69 1.90
CA THR A 154 -5.75 6.11 0.55
C THR A 154 -6.12 4.63 0.57
N ASN A 155 -6.82 4.20 -0.48
CA ASN A 155 -7.17 2.80 -0.76
C ASN A 155 -6.41 2.21 -1.94
N TYR A 156 -5.38 2.90 -2.44
CA TYR A 156 -4.62 2.45 -3.60
C TYR A 156 -3.12 2.53 -3.30
N GLY A 157 -2.41 1.44 -3.55
CA GLY A 157 -0.98 1.30 -3.30
C GLY A 157 -0.20 0.83 -4.53
N ALA A 158 1.07 1.22 -4.60
CA ALA A 158 2.01 0.86 -5.65
C ALA A 158 2.36 -0.63 -5.56
N CYS A 159 2.38 -1.33 -6.70
CA CYS A 159 2.80 -2.73 -6.75
C CYS A 159 4.33 -2.84 -6.68
N MET A 160 4.82 -3.41 -5.58
CA MET A 160 6.24 -3.69 -5.32
C MET A 160 6.66 -5.09 -5.82
N GLY A 161 5.69 -5.83 -6.37
CA GLY A 161 5.86 -7.18 -6.89
C GLY A 161 5.71 -8.23 -5.81
N ASP A 162 6.42 -9.34 -5.98
CA ASP A 162 6.26 -10.54 -5.16
C ASP A 162 7.45 -10.78 -4.23
N ASN A 163 8.19 -9.72 -3.88
CA ASN A 163 9.39 -9.83 -3.07
C ASN A 163 9.59 -8.61 -2.17
N TYR A 164 9.60 -8.82 -0.87
CA TYR A 164 9.81 -7.80 0.15
C TYR A 164 11.14 -7.99 0.92
N TYR A 165 12.11 -8.70 0.32
CA TYR A 165 13.42 -8.97 0.95
C TYR A 165 14.27 -7.71 1.08
N SER A 166 14.35 -6.98 -0.03
CA SER A 166 15.07 -5.70 -0.15
C SER A 166 14.15 -4.62 -0.73
N PRO A 167 13.20 -4.16 0.08
CA PRO A 167 12.19 -3.18 -0.31
C PRO A 167 12.78 -1.76 -0.47
N TRP A 168 13.99 -1.50 0.04
CA TRP A 168 14.65 -0.18 0.08
C TRP A 168 15.24 0.31 -1.25
N GLY A 169 15.16 -0.50 -2.30
CA GLY A 169 15.87 -0.23 -3.54
C GLY A 169 17.37 -0.56 -3.42
N ASP A 170 18.22 0.26 -4.04
CA ASP A 170 19.68 0.01 -4.09
C ASP A 170 20.41 0.47 -2.82
N HIS A 171 19.73 1.24 -1.99
CA HIS A 171 20.30 1.88 -0.82
C HIS A 171 19.84 1.16 0.46
N PRO A 172 20.75 0.90 1.41
CA PRO A 172 20.43 0.24 2.65
C PRO A 172 19.66 1.19 3.57
N TRP A 173 18.49 0.75 4.04
CA TRP A 173 17.70 1.43 5.07
C TRP A 173 17.39 2.90 4.71
N TRP A 174 18.08 3.86 5.34
CA TRP A 174 17.86 5.30 5.20
C TRP A 174 19.03 6.09 4.63
N SER A 175 20.18 5.45 4.45
CA SER A 175 21.33 6.13 3.89
C SER A 175 21.26 6.13 2.37
N LEU A 176 21.32 7.31 1.75
CA LEU A 176 21.53 7.44 0.31
C LEU A 176 23.01 7.66 -0.05
N THR A 177 23.93 7.59 0.93
CA THR A 177 25.37 7.80 0.67
C THR A 177 26.07 6.56 0.10
N GLU A 178 25.58 5.37 0.45
CA GLU A 178 26.16 4.09 0.04
C GLU A 178 25.08 3.19 -0.53
N THR A 179 25.46 2.26 -1.39
CA THR A 179 24.58 1.23 -1.95
C THR A 179 24.87 -0.12 -1.28
N PHE A 180 23.94 -1.08 -1.40
CA PHE A 180 24.19 -2.47 -1.00
C PHE A 180 25.44 -3.04 -1.68
N TYR A 181 25.73 -2.62 -2.92
CA TYR A 181 26.94 -3.03 -3.63
C TYR A 181 28.22 -2.51 -2.95
N ASP A 182 28.22 -1.26 -2.47
CA ASP A 182 29.37 -0.68 -1.75
C ASP A 182 29.62 -1.42 -0.42
N MET A 183 28.56 -1.95 0.20
CA MET A 183 28.63 -2.81 1.39
C MET A 183 29.06 -4.26 1.08
N GLY A 184 29.32 -4.59 -0.18
CA GLY A 184 29.73 -5.94 -0.61
C GLY A 184 28.59 -6.94 -0.77
N TRP A 185 27.34 -6.51 -0.84
CA TRP A 185 26.23 -7.41 -1.16
C TRP A 185 26.22 -7.78 -2.64
N PRO A 186 25.72 -8.99 -3.00
CA PRO A 186 25.41 -9.33 -4.38
C PRO A 186 24.37 -8.38 -4.99
N ASP A 187 24.22 -8.44 -6.32
CA ASP A 187 23.25 -7.61 -7.04
C ASP A 187 21.82 -7.81 -6.52
N ILE A 188 21.35 -6.80 -5.79
CA ILE A 188 20.05 -6.79 -5.12
C ILE A 188 18.88 -6.59 -6.09
N LYS A 189 19.16 -6.16 -7.33
CA LYS A 189 18.13 -5.97 -8.37
C LYS A 189 17.36 -7.26 -8.67
N LYS A 190 17.97 -8.41 -8.39
CA LYS A 190 17.34 -9.73 -8.49
C LYS A 190 16.14 -9.93 -7.56
N CYS A 191 16.03 -9.13 -6.49
CA CYS A 191 14.91 -9.13 -5.55
C CYS A 191 13.91 -7.99 -5.81
N GLN A 192 14.22 -7.03 -6.68
CA GLN A 192 13.39 -5.86 -6.94
C GLN A 192 12.46 -6.13 -8.14
N ARG A 193 11.40 -6.89 -7.90
CA ARG A 193 10.62 -7.52 -8.99
C ARG A 193 9.41 -6.73 -9.47
N GLY A 194 8.87 -5.83 -8.67
CA GLY A 194 7.69 -5.02 -9.02
C GLY A 194 7.93 -3.94 -10.06
N VAL A 195 6.83 -3.37 -10.56
CA VAL A 195 6.87 -2.14 -11.37
C VAL A 195 7.55 -1.03 -10.57
N PHE A 196 7.12 -0.85 -9.31
CA PHE A 196 7.74 0.07 -8.39
C PHE A 196 8.83 -0.61 -7.56
N THR A 197 9.81 0.19 -7.17
CA THR A 197 10.85 -0.15 -6.22
C THR A 197 11.23 1.17 -5.54
N ALA A 198 11.46 1.14 -4.24
CA ALA A 198 11.75 2.37 -3.50
C ALA A 198 12.91 3.14 -4.14
N ARG A 199 12.73 4.46 -4.29
CA ARG A 199 13.73 5.41 -4.79
C ARG A 199 14.19 5.14 -6.23
N LYS A 200 13.48 4.29 -6.98
CA LYS A 200 13.79 3.99 -8.37
C LYS A 200 12.71 4.51 -9.30
N SER A 201 13.18 5.17 -10.35
CA SER A 201 12.39 5.47 -11.54
C SER A 201 12.30 4.23 -12.43
N THR A 202 11.09 3.97 -12.95
CA THR A 202 10.81 2.87 -13.89
C THR A 202 10.05 3.44 -15.09
N GLN A 203 10.36 2.99 -16.30
CA GLN A 203 9.67 3.39 -17.52
C GLN A 203 8.82 2.23 -18.06
N PHE A 204 7.82 2.50 -18.91
CA PHE A 204 7.02 1.40 -19.50
C PHE A 204 7.85 0.41 -20.31
N ARG A 205 8.97 0.83 -20.90
CA ARG A 205 9.90 -0.07 -21.61
C ARG A 205 10.61 -1.07 -20.69
N ASP A 206 10.64 -0.81 -19.39
CA ASP A 206 11.29 -1.68 -18.40
C ASP A 206 10.35 -2.81 -17.95
N ILE A 207 9.07 -2.77 -18.38
CA ILE A 207 8.05 -3.80 -18.12
C ILE A 207 8.11 -4.81 -19.27
N LEU A 208 9.05 -5.76 -19.16
CA LEU A 208 9.35 -6.75 -20.20
C LEU A 208 8.29 -7.86 -20.29
N ASP A 209 7.46 -8.02 -19.25
CA ASP A 209 6.42 -9.06 -19.18
C ASP A 209 5.11 -8.63 -19.86
N GLY A 210 5.07 -7.37 -20.32
CA GLY A 210 3.97 -6.77 -21.07
C GLY A 210 3.03 -5.95 -20.18
N LEU A 211 2.62 -4.77 -20.66
CA LEU A 211 1.84 -3.83 -19.85
C LEU A 211 0.47 -4.39 -19.41
N SER A 212 -0.17 -5.20 -20.25
CA SER A 212 -1.46 -5.85 -19.96
C SER A 212 -1.36 -7.03 -18.98
N ASN A 213 -0.15 -7.47 -18.70
CA ASN A 213 0.15 -8.67 -17.92
C ASN A 213 0.81 -8.34 -16.57
N THR A 214 1.22 -7.10 -16.36
CA THR A 214 1.88 -6.67 -15.12
C THR A 214 0.99 -5.72 -14.34
N ILE A 215 0.75 -6.04 -13.07
CA ILE A 215 0.05 -5.19 -12.09
C ILE A 215 0.98 -4.04 -11.69
N ILE A 216 0.50 -2.80 -11.86
CA ILE A 216 1.23 -1.58 -11.48
C ILE A 216 0.80 -1.05 -10.11
N ALA A 217 -0.45 -1.29 -9.71
CA ALA A 217 -0.99 -0.88 -8.42
C ALA A 217 -2.12 -1.82 -7.98
N GLY A 218 -2.42 -1.85 -6.69
CA GLY A 218 -3.55 -2.60 -6.14
C GLY A 218 -4.42 -1.79 -5.18
N GLU A 219 -5.66 -2.23 -5.03
CA GLU A 219 -6.56 -1.76 -3.98
C GLU A 219 -6.09 -2.28 -2.61
N MET A 220 -6.33 -1.49 -1.58
CA MET A 220 -6.09 -1.86 -0.19
C MET A 220 -7.14 -1.26 0.73
N ILE A 221 -7.44 -1.93 1.84
CA ILE A 221 -8.24 -1.36 2.92
C ILE A 221 -7.40 -0.47 3.82
N THR A 222 -8.07 0.43 4.53
CA THR A 222 -7.45 1.21 5.59
C THR A 222 -7.75 0.60 6.96
N TYR A 223 -6.81 0.77 7.89
CA TYR A 223 -6.98 0.31 9.26
C TYR A 223 -8.16 1.03 9.94
N LEU A 224 -8.99 0.32 10.70
CA LEU A 224 -10.16 0.93 11.35
C LEU A 224 -10.01 1.01 12.87
N GLY A 225 -8.80 0.75 13.40
CA GLY A 225 -8.59 0.59 14.84
C GLY A 225 -9.01 -0.80 15.34
N ASP A 226 -9.33 -1.71 14.42
CA ASP A 226 -9.62 -3.11 14.65
C ASP A 226 -8.41 -3.95 14.26
N ARG A 227 -8.15 -5.04 14.97
CA ARG A 227 -6.99 -5.93 14.69
C ARG A 227 -7.16 -6.73 13.38
N ASP A 228 -7.76 -6.16 12.33
CA ASP A 228 -7.97 -6.82 11.03
C ASP A 228 -6.62 -7.25 10.44
N VAL A 229 -6.51 -8.53 10.10
CA VAL A 229 -5.26 -9.15 9.61
C VAL A 229 -4.76 -8.53 8.31
N ARG A 230 -5.64 -7.87 7.55
CA ARG A 230 -5.32 -7.22 6.27
C ARG A 230 -4.84 -5.78 6.45
N ALA A 231 -5.04 -5.17 7.61
CA ALA A 231 -4.73 -3.76 7.86
C ALA A 231 -3.81 -3.50 9.07
N SER A 232 -3.49 -4.54 9.83
CA SER A 232 -2.64 -4.53 11.02
C SER A 232 -1.70 -5.71 10.98
N SER A 233 -0.57 -5.61 11.67
CA SER A 233 0.45 -6.67 11.74
C SER A 233 0.79 -6.98 13.18
N VAL A 234 1.05 -8.25 13.48
CA VAL A 234 1.60 -8.69 14.78
C VAL A 234 3.05 -8.27 14.92
N GLN A 235 3.49 -8.07 16.17
CA GLN A 235 4.88 -7.76 16.47
C GLN A 235 5.85 -8.88 16.13
N ALA A 236 7.11 -8.53 15.86
CA ALA A 236 8.16 -9.53 15.67
C ALA A 236 8.47 -10.35 16.92
N SER A 237 8.13 -9.89 18.13
CA SER A 237 8.20 -10.73 19.32
C SER A 237 7.30 -11.97 19.20
N ALA A 238 6.27 -11.93 18.35
CA ALA A 238 5.38 -13.07 18.07
C ALA A 238 5.93 -14.03 17.00
N VAL A 239 6.71 -13.55 16.01
CA VAL A 239 7.04 -14.32 14.78
C VAL A 239 8.55 -14.43 14.51
N GLY A 240 9.37 -13.50 15.03
CA GLY A 240 10.79 -13.38 14.75
C GLY A 240 11.12 -13.03 13.29
N SER A 241 12.39 -13.20 12.91
CA SER A 241 12.89 -12.93 11.55
C SER A 241 12.40 -13.94 10.50
N GLN A 242 11.68 -15.00 10.91
CA GLN A 242 11.10 -16.00 10.02
C GLN A 242 10.09 -15.40 9.03
N SER A 243 9.43 -14.29 9.41
CA SER A 243 8.49 -13.55 8.57
C SER A 243 9.15 -12.87 7.35
N ILE A 244 10.48 -12.70 7.33
CA ILE A 244 11.21 -12.28 6.12
C ILE A 244 11.29 -13.43 5.12
N GLU A 245 11.42 -14.66 5.60
CA GLU A 245 11.61 -15.80 4.71
C GLU A 245 10.26 -16.37 4.30
N VAL A 246 9.32 -16.53 5.24
CA VAL A 246 8.04 -17.21 5.02
C VAL A 246 6.89 -16.21 5.15
N PRO A 247 6.17 -15.90 4.05
CA PRO A 247 5.04 -14.96 4.07
C PRO A 247 3.92 -15.35 5.03
N THR A 248 3.70 -16.64 5.24
CA THR A 248 2.63 -17.14 6.12
C THR A 248 3.02 -17.25 7.59
N ALA A 249 4.21 -16.77 7.99
CA ALA A 249 4.73 -16.96 9.34
C ALA A 249 3.83 -16.39 10.45
N CYS A 250 3.00 -15.40 10.14
CA CYS A 250 2.11 -14.77 11.11
C CYS A 250 0.78 -15.54 11.33
N ARG A 251 0.47 -16.58 10.54
CA ARG A 251 -0.84 -17.26 10.60
C ARG A 251 -1.17 -17.88 11.95
N ASP A 252 -0.16 -18.33 12.69
CA ASP A 252 -0.34 -18.89 14.02
C ASP A 252 -0.78 -17.84 15.05
N SER A 253 -0.66 -16.54 14.73
CA SER A 253 -1.12 -15.44 15.56
C SER A 253 -2.55 -14.97 15.25
N ILE A 254 -3.24 -15.59 14.30
CA ILE A 254 -4.63 -15.28 13.95
C ILE A 254 -5.57 -15.83 15.04
N ASP A 255 -6.59 -15.06 15.41
CA ASP A 255 -7.61 -15.47 16.37
C ASP A 255 -8.41 -16.68 15.81
N PRO A 256 -8.36 -17.86 16.45
CA PRO A 256 -9.03 -19.05 15.95
C PRO A 256 -10.56 -18.94 16.00
N GLN A 257 -11.10 -18.04 16.82
CA GLN A 257 -12.54 -17.77 16.91
C GLN A 257 -12.97 -16.67 15.93
N ARG A 258 -12.03 -15.83 15.48
CA ARG A 258 -12.28 -14.70 14.58
C ARG A 258 -11.18 -14.60 13.50
N PRO A 259 -11.21 -15.45 12.47
CA PRO A 259 -10.11 -15.58 11.50
C PRO A 259 -9.74 -14.33 10.70
N GLY A 260 -10.58 -13.29 10.72
CA GLY A 260 -10.27 -11.99 10.12
C GLY A 260 -9.46 -11.06 11.03
N PHE A 261 -9.14 -11.46 12.26
CA PHE A 261 -8.50 -10.61 13.26
C PHE A 261 -7.33 -11.33 13.96
N TRP A 262 -6.33 -10.55 14.40
CA TRP A 262 -5.24 -11.06 15.23
C TRP A 262 -5.72 -11.41 16.64
N ASP A 263 -5.18 -12.50 17.19
CA ASP A 263 -5.48 -12.95 18.55
C ASP A 263 -5.03 -11.87 19.57
N PRO A 264 -5.88 -11.47 20.53
CA PRO A 264 -5.54 -10.57 21.63
C PRO A 264 -4.26 -10.94 22.40
N ALA A 265 -3.87 -12.22 22.40
CA ALA A 265 -2.66 -12.73 23.05
C ALA A 265 -1.36 -12.21 22.41
N TYR A 266 -1.39 -11.79 21.13
CA TYR A 266 -0.23 -11.21 20.44
C TYR A 266 -0.43 -9.71 20.28
N GLU A 267 0.54 -8.90 20.69
CA GLU A 267 0.47 -7.46 20.47
C GLU A 267 0.59 -7.13 18.98
N THR A 268 -0.29 -6.26 18.51
CA THR A 268 -0.13 -5.67 17.17
C THR A 268 0.80 -4.46 17.22
N HIS A 269 1.36 -4.11 16.07
CA HIS A 269 2.23 -2.96 15.96
C HIS A 269 1.54 -1.65 16.39
N GLN A 270 0.25 -1.50 16.05
CA GLN A 270 -0.52 -0.31 16.38
C GLN A 270 -0.75 -0.12 17.89
N GLU A 271 -0.55 -1.16 18.71
CA GLU A 271 -0.80 -1.13 20.16
C GLU A 271 0.43 -0.85 21.00
N ASN A 272 1.61 -1.36 20.61
CA ASN A 272 2.85 -1.16 21.36
C ASN A 272 3.59 0.15 20.98
N GLY A 273 2.99 0.95 20.10
CA GLY A 273 3.63 2.13 19.52
C GLY A 273 3.75 3.38 20.41
N GLY A 274 3.86 3.24 21.73
CA GLY A 274 4.12 4.39 22.63
C GLY A 274 3.18 5.61 22.46
N GLY A 275 1.90 5.38 22.14
CA GLY A 275 0.89 6.44 21.95
C GLY A 275 0.80 7.05 20.54
N THR A 276 1.78 6.83 19.65
CA THR A 276 1.71 7.21 18.23
C THR A 276 1.32 6.02 17.32
N GLY A 277 1.05 4.86 17.93
CA GLY A 277 0.80 3.53 17.32
C GLY A 277 -0.20 3.55 16.20
N VAL A 278 -1.28 4.26 16.51
CA VAL A 278 -2.47 4.35 15.68
C VAL A 278 -2.19 5.12 14.39
N ARG A 279 -1.19 6.02 14.34
CA ARG A 279 -0.85 6.81 13.14
C ARG A 279 -0.21 5.96 12.04
N GLY A 280 0.47 4.86 12.41
CA GLY A 280 1.04 3.87 11.50
C GLY A 280 0.01 2.86 10.94
N GLY A 281 -1.28 3.21 10.95
CA GLY A 281 -2.33 2.39 10.38
C GLY A 281 -2.19 2.26 8.86
N ARG A 282 -2.54 1.09 8.33
CA ARG A 282 -2.53 0.85 6.88
C ARG A 282 -3.37 1.91 6.14
N GLY A 283 -2.80 2.49 5.08
CA GLY A 283 -3.46 3.48 4.23
C GLY A 283 -3.80 4.83 4.90
N TYR A 284 -3.19 5.14 6.06
CA TYR A 284 -3.48 6.38 6.80
C TYR A 284 -2.89 7.63 6.18
N GLN A 285 -1.82 7.49 5.41
CA GLN A 285 -1.02 8.60 4.93
C GLN A 285 -0.76 8.45 3.42
N TRP A 286 -1.59 9.08 2.60
CA TRP A 286 -1.50 8.95 1.14
C TRP A 286 -0.19 9.46 0.55
N ALA A 287 0.44 10.43 1.22
CA ALA A 287 1.73 10.98 0.81
C ALA A 287 2.92 10.11 1.22
N ASN A 288 2.71 9.14 2.12
CA ASN A 288 3.78 8.32 2.67
C ASN A 288 4.01 7.06 1.84
N GLY A 289 5.23 6.91 1.34
CA GLY A 289 5.72 5.84 0.49
C GLY A 289 6.01 4.51 1.20
N PHE A 290 5.86 4.40 2.53
CA PHE A 290 6.11 3.14 3.23
C PHE A 290 5.09 2.05 2.91
N ALA A 291 5.50 0.81 3.13
CA ALA A 291 4.76 -0.39 2.73
C ALA A 291 3.28 -0.37 3.15
N VAL A 292 3.03 -0.10 4.42
CA VAL A 292 1.67 -0.02 4.99
C VAL A 292 0.84 1.14 4.47
N HIS A 293 1.46 2.20 3.99
CA HIS A 293 0.73 3.41 3.64
C HIS A 293 0.34 3.42 2.17
N THR A 294 1.25 3.04 1.27
CA THR A 294 1.02 3.12 -0.18
C THR A 294 1.67 2.01 -0.99
N GLU A 295 1.94 0.84 -0.41
CA GLU A 295 2.45 -0.31 -1.18
C GLU A 295 1.54 -1.53 -1.07
N VAL A 296 1.61 -2.35 -2.11
CA VAL A 296 1.03 -3.69 -2.14
C VAL A 296 2.04 -4.66 -2.76
N TYR A 297 1.92 -5.92 -2.34
CA TYR A 297 2.70 -7.05 -2.82
C TYR A 297 1.78 -8.15 -3.32
N THR A 298 2.24 -8.88 -4.33
CA THR A 298 1.56 -10.03 -4.94
C THR A 298 2.15 -11.33 -4.43
N VAL A 299 2.32 -11.43 -3.11
CA VAL A 299 2.86 -12.63 -2.44
C VAL A 299 1.71 -13.55 -2.05
N LEU A 300 0.89 -13.14 -1.07
CA LEU A 300 -0.33 -13.84 -0.72
C LEU A 300 -1.52 -13.34 -1.56
N PRO A 301 -2.53 -14.18 -1.85
CA PRO A 301 -3.68 -13.78 -2.65
C PRO A 301 -4.46 -12.62 -2.01
N PRO A 302 -5.34 -11.93 -2.77
CA PRO A 302 -6.12 -10.82 -2.26
C PRO A 302 -6.85 -11.15 -0.95
N ASN A 303 -6.99 -10.14 -0.09
CA ASN A 303 -7.62 -10.24 1.22
C ASN A 303 -6.94 -11.20 2.23
N SER A 304 -5.70 -11.62 1.97
CA SER A 304 -4.89 -12.35 2.95
C SER A 304 -4.25 -11.44 3.99
N GLU A 305 -3.77 -12.03 5.08
CA GLU A 305 -3.04 -11.36 6.15
C GLU A 305 -1.80 -10.61 5.66
N ILE A 306 -1.42 -9.56 6.39
CA ILE A 306 -0.11 -8.92 6.25
C ILE A 306 0.87 -9.52 7.27
N CYS A 307 2.09 -9.83 6.85
CA CYS A 307 3.12 -10.38 7.71
C CYS A 307 4.50 -9.78 7.36
N GLY A 308 5.35 -9.63 8.37
CA GLY A 308 6.66 -9.02 8.18
C GLY A 308 7.49 -8.98 9.44
N ASP A 309 8.79 -8.75 9.26
CA ASP A 309 9.72 -8.68 10.38
C ASP A 309 9.79 -7.28 10.95
N LEU A 310 9.20 -7.13 12.12
CA LEU A 310 9.21 -5.92 12.94
C LEU A 310 10.29 -5.94 14.05
N SER A 311 11.30 -6.83 13.97
CA SER A 311 12.22 -7.17 15.08
C SER A 311 13.20 -6.06 15.45
N SER A 312 13.38 -5.07 14.59
CA SER A 312 14.29 -3.94 14.80
C SER A 312 13.73 -2.84 15.71
N GLY A 313 12.64 -3.09 16.44
CA GLY A 313 12.07 -2.14 17.40
C GLY A 313 11.75 -0.78 16.76
N GLN A 314 11.24 -0.80 15.52
CA GLN A 314 11.28 0.38 14.66
C GLN A 314 10.29 1.45 15.08
N TRP A 315 10.80 2.69 15.01
CA TRP A 315 10.07 3.94 15.03
C TRP A 315 8.99 3.98 13.94
N MET A 316 7.92 4.70 14.23
CA MET A 316 6.62 4.48 13.63
C MET A 316 6.20 5.60 12.68
N GLY A 317 5.82 5.18 11.48
CA GLY A 317 5.81 5.95 10.23
C GLY A 317 6.63 5.20 9.18
N ALA A 318 7.76 4.63 9.64
CA ALA A 318 8.61 3.67 8.96
C ALA A 318 8.27 2.24 9.39
N LEU A 319 7.03 1.79 9.21
CA LEU A 319 6.77 0.35 9.37
C LEU A 319 7.77 -0.39 8.49
N THR A 320 8.49 -1.30 9.11
CA THR A 320 9.70 -1.90 8.56
C THR A 320 9.41 -2.34 7.13
N ASP A 321 10.23 -1.91 6.19
CA ASP A 321 9.90 -2.14 4.78
C ASP A 321 9.82 -3.65 4.45
N ARG A 322 10.33 -4.52 5.33
CA ARG A 322 10.27 -5.98 5.22
C ARG A 322 8.94 -6.54 5.73
N ILE A 323 7.85 -6.00 5.21
CA ILE A 323 6.48 -6.47 5.42
C ILE A 323 5.82 -6.62 4.07
N HIS A 324 5.14 -7.73 3.82
CA HIS A 324 4.25 -7.79 2.67
C HIS A 324 2.88 -7.24 3.05
N THR A 325 2.45 -6.23 2.31
CA THR A 325 1.10 -5.68 2.36
C THR A 325 0.30 -6.23 1.19
N THR A 326 -0.69 -7.08 1.46
CA THR A 326 -1.46 -7.78 0.43
C THR A 326 -2.49 -6.85 -0.23
N VAL A 327 -2.80 -7.06 -1.50
CA VAL A 327 -3.97 -6.40 -2.12
C VAL A 327 -5.22 -6.77 -1.31
N SER A 328 -6.08 -5.79 -0.98
CA SER A 328 -7.26 -6.03 -0.15
C SER A 328 -8.40 -5.08 -0.49
N SER A 329 -9.63 -5.51 -0.22
CA SER A 329 -10.83 -4.69 -0.41
C SER A 329 -11.91 -5.02 0.62
N GLN A 330 -12.87 -4.12 0.77
CA GLN A 330 -14.12 -4.39 1.48
C GLN A 330 -15.15 -5.11 0.59
N HIS A 331 -14.87 -5.22 -0.72
CA HIS A 331 -15.68 -6.00 -1.64
C HIS A 331 -15.55 -7.50 -1.36
N GLN A 332 -16.63 -8.24 -1.55
CA GLN A 332 -16.62 -9.69 -1.36
C GLN A 332 -15.90 -10.41 -2.51
N GLY A 333 -15.05 -11.37 -2.13
CA GLY A 333 -14.48 -12.39 -3.02
C GLY A 333 -13.32 -11.91 -3.89
N GLY A 334 -12.75 -10.73 -3.62
CA GLY A 334 -11.63 -10.20 -4.38
C GLY A 334 -11.33 -8.73 -4.11
N ALA A 335 -10.43 -8.18 -4.92
CA ALA A 335 -10.04 -6.77 -4.88
C ALA A 335 -9.69 -6.26 -6.29
N HIS A 336 -9.75 -4.95 -6.50
CA HIS A 336 -9.32 -4.40 -7.78
C HIS A 336 -7.79 -4.30 -7.85
N VAL A 337 -7.26 -4.55 -9.04
CA VAL A 337 -5.88 -4.26 -9.42
C VAL A 337 -5.87 -3.37 -10.65
N LEU A 338 -4.84 -2.55 -10.77
CA LEU A 338 -4.56 -1.76 -11.95
C LEU A 338 -3.41 -2.42 -12.70
N MET A 339 -3.66 -2.75 -13.96
CA MET A 339 -2.65 -3.25 -14.90
C MET A 339 -1.85 -2.08 -15.46
N SER A 340 -0.62 -2.35 -15.91
CA SER A 340 0.31 -1.33 -16.40
C SER A 340 -0.11 -0.69 -17.73
N ASP A 341 -1.12 -1.24 -18.40
CA ASP A 341 -1.78 -0.66 -19.58
C ASP A 341 -2.97 0.26 -19.23
N GLY A 342 -3.28 0.41 -17.94
CA GLY A 342 -4.38 1.21 -17.42
C GLY A 342 -5.69 0.45 -17.22
N ALA A 343 -5.76 -0.84 -17.54
CA ALA A 343 -6.96 -1.64 -17.29
C ALA A 343 -7.14 -1.90 -15.78
N VAL A 344 -8.39 -1.78 -15.29
CA VAL A 344 -8.74 -2.16 -13.93
C VAL A 344 -9.44 -3.51 -13.96
N LYS A 345 -8.86 -4.49 -13.28
CA LYS A 345 -9.38 -5.86 -13.16
C LYS A 345 -9.79 -6.15 -11.73
N PHE A 346 -10.77 -7.03 -11.54
CA PHE A 346 -11.13 -7.53 -10.22
C PHE A 346 -10.61 -8.95 -10.06
N ILE A 347 -9.64 -9.13 -9.16
CA ILE A 347 -8.97 -10.41 -8.94
C ILE A 347 -9.59 -11.10 -7.75
N THR A 348 -9.92 -12.38 -7.92
CA THR A 348 -10.57 -13.17 -6.86
C THR A 348 -9.58 -13.59 -5.78
N ASP A 349 -10.08 -13.75 -4.55
CA ASP A 349 -9.29 -14.29 -3.43
C ASP A 349 -8.80 -15.74 -3.70
N SER A 350 -9.45 -16.44 -4.64
CA SER A 350 -9.11 -17.80 -5.07
C SER A 350 -8.09 -17.88 -6.21
N ILE A 351 -7.41 -16.76 -6.55
CA ILE A 351 -6.36 -16.80 -7.57
C ILE A 351 -5.24 -17.76 -7.15
N GLU A 352 -4.67 -18.47 -8.13
CA GLU A 352 -3.53 -19.36 -7.91
C GLU A 352 -2.32 -18.52 -7.46
N ALA A 353 -1.87 -18.78 -6.23
CA ALA A 353 -0.84 -18.01 -5.54
C ALA A 353 0.36 -18.88 -5.12
N GLY A 354 0.63 -19.97 -5.84
CA GLY A 354 1.80 -20.83 -5.67
C GLY A 354 2.00 -21.39 -4.27
N ASP A 355 3.27 -21.62 -3.91
CA ASP A 355 3.67 -22.10 -2.60
C ASP A 355 4.06 -20.94 -1.68
N ASN A 356 3.07 -20.46 -0.94
CA ASN A 356 3.22 -19.38 0.04
C ASN A 356 4.01 -19.76 1.30
N THR A 357 4.46 -21.02 1.42
CA THR A 357 5.29 -21.48 2.54
C THR A 357 6.79 -21.39 2.23
N VAL A 358 7.16 -21.10 0.99
CA VAL A 358 8.55 -21.06 0.53
C VAL A 358 9.17 -19.68 0.74
N GLY A 359 10.45 -19.73 1.12
CA GLY A 359 11.39 -18.61 1.16
C GLY A 359 11.30 -17.70 -0.05
N MET A 360 11.16 -16.40 0.15
CA MET A 360 11.28 -15.44 -0.96
C MET A 360 12.67 -15.47 -1.60
N THR A 361 12.76 -14.96 -2.82
CA THR A 361 14.04 -14.76 -3.50
C THR A 361 14.96 -13.82 -2.71
N ASN A 362 16.20 -14.24 -2.45
CA ASN A 362 17.23 -13.45 -1.79
C ASN A 362 18.44 -13.24 -2.73
N PRO A 363 19.29 -12.23 -2.48
CA PRO A 363 20.36 -11.87 -3.40
C PRO A 363 21.52 -12.87 -3.42
N TRP A 364 21.61 -13.79 -2.46
CA TRP A 364 22.76 -14.72 -2.31
C TRP A 364 22.58 -16.09 -2.96
N GLY A 365 21.36 -16.50 -3.33
CA GLY A 365 21.17 -17.86 -3.85
C GLY A 365 20.00 -18.09 -4.80
N THR A 366 18.94 -17.29 -4.72
CA THR A 366 17.67 -17.55 -5.44
C THR A 366 17.30 -16.45 -6.43
N GLY A 367 18.20 -15.48 -6.63
CA GLY A 367 17.98 -14.33 -7.52
C GLY A 367 17.76 -14.70 -8.98
N GLY A 368 16.66 -14.20 -9.58
CA GLY A 368 16.33 -14.43 -10.99
C GLY A 368 15.53 -15.70 -11.28
N LEU A 369 15.03 -16.39 -10.25
CA LEU A 369 14.08 -17.50 -10.41
C LEU A 369 12.67 -16.99 -10.70
N ALA A 370 11.85 -17.83 -11.35
CA ALA A 370 10.42 -17.56 -11.51
C ALA A 370 9.73 -17.41 -10.14
N SER A 371 8.59 -16.72 -10.12
CA SER A 371 7.80 -16.54 -8.90
C SER A 371 7.46 -17.88 -8.26
N ALA A 372 7.72 -18.00 -6.94
CA ALA A 372 7.24 -19.11 -6.14
C ALA A 372 5.73 -19.00 -5.84
N TYR A 373 5.15 -17.82 -6.08
CA TYR A 373 3.78 -17.46 -5.72
C TYR A 373 2.82 -17.54 -6.91
N GLY A 374 3.12 -18.43 -7.86
CA GLY A 374 2.22 -18.82 -8.94
C GLY A 374 1.86 -17.68 -9.89
N LEU A 375 0.68 -17.77 -10.50
CA LEU A 375 0.11 -16.76 -11.38
C LEU A 375 0.04 -15.40 -10.66
N TRP A 376 -0.39 -15.38 -9.40
CA TRP A 376 -0.52 -14.14 -8.65
C TRP A 376 0.82 -13.40 -8.52
N GLY A 377 1.88 -14.10 -8.15
CA GLY A 377 3.23 -13.54 -8.07
C GLY A 377 3.76 -13.11 -9.43
N ALA A 378 3.53 -13.92 -10.47
CA ALA A 378 3.92 -13.60 -11.85
C ALA A 378 3.38 -12.24 -12.29
N LEU A 379 2.08 -11.99 -12.04
CA LEU A 379 1.39 -10.75 -12.39
C LEU A 379 1.98 -9.51 -11.71
N GLY A 380 2.59 -9.64 -10.54
CA GLY A 380 3.24 -8.50 -9.89
C GLY A 380 4.62 -8.17 -10.43
N THR A 381 5.19 -9.02 -11.29
CA THR A 381 6.59 -8.89 -11.71
C THR A 381 6.72 -8.18 -13.06
N LYS A 382 7.77 -7.35 -13.23
CA LYS A 382 7.98 -6.54 -14.43
C LYS A 382 8.96 -7.11 -15.46
N GLY A 383 9.72 -8.15 -15.13
CA GLY A 383 10.89 -8.53 -15.95
C GLY A 383 11.35 -9.98 -15.87
N MET A 384 10.46 -10.90 -15.51
CA MET A 384 10.81 -12.31 -15.29
C MET A 384 10.50 -13.22 -16.48
N LYS A 385 9.88 -12.66 -17.53
CA LYS A 385 9.47 -13.31 -18.78
C LYS A 385 8.52 -14.49 -18.53
N GLU A 386 7.68 -14.37 -17.52
CA GLU A 386 6.68 -15.38 -17.18
C GLU A 386 5.53 -15.26 -18.19
N VAL A 387 5.40 -16.25 -19.08
CA VAL A 387 4.36 -16.25 -20.12
C VAL A 387 3.05 -16.69 -19.49
N ILE A 388 2.10 -15.77 -19.36
CA ILE A 388 0.77 -16.08 -18.85
C ILE A 388 -0.07 -16.67 -19.99
N GLY A 389 -0.43 -17.95 -19.84
CA GLY A 389 -1.13 -18.72 -20.85
C GLY A 389 -2.66 -18.62 -20.82
N GLU A 390 -3.25 -18.00 -19.79
CA GLU A 390 -4.70 -17.94 -19.56
C GLU A 390 -5.16 -16.50 -19.28
N GLU A 391 -6.32 -16.11 -19.82
CA GLU A 391 -6.97 -14.85 -19.43
C GLU A 391 -7.52 -14.97 -17.99
N PHE A 392 -7.16 -14.00 -17.14
CA PHE A 392 -7.54 -13.91 -15.73
C PHE A 392 -8.34 -12.63 -15.44
#